data_AF-A0A151HLF4-F1
#
_entry.id   AF-A0A151HLF4-F1
#
_cell.length_a   1.000
_cell.length_b   1.000
_cell.length_c   1.000
_cell.angle_alpha   90.00
_cell.angle_beta   90.00
_cell.angle_gamma   90.00
#
_symmetry.space_group_name_H-M   'P 1'
#
loop_
_entity.id
_entity.type
_entity.pdbx_description
1 polymer ?
#
loop_
_entity_poly.entity_id
_entity_poly.type
_entity_poly.pdbx_seq_one_letter_code
_entity_poly.pdbx_strand_id
1 'polypeptide(L)'
;MVFLSCLRLGGGPGRALCTPTFHGLSDGPYRRLKFSLKPIRHDYRDVLVSADLRKLEETAQELLRGKETKRRAFWEIFSKRVKASAHMLSPSLMALIAKSFDVHDRDTGIYVALATVLPEAVKRADGRSLLTLSDVFSRRLKRDSNPHLFSTLARQLPNALYQLTGKDVLRILSSLDAAGLADMLACRQVARKLLAELDELDSVDLADASAVFASQGYRNPELYSALARRAVDVKDSFDVRSPAFECSLRLPNS
;
A
#
# COMPACT_ATOMS: atom_id res chain seq x y z
N MET A 1 -62.63 -35.16 31.41
CA MET A 1 -61.54 -35.29 32.40
C MET A 1 -60.32 -34.56 31.89
N VAL A 2 -59.96 -33.47 32.55
CA VAL A 2 -58.74 -32.69 32.31
C VAL A 2 -57.61 -33.38 33.08
N PHE A 3 -56.48 -33.66 32.43
CA PHE A 3 -55.21 -33.87 33.12
C PHE A 3 -54.12 -33.04 32.44
N LEU A 4 -53.71 -32.00 33.16
CA LEU A 4 -52.62 -31.10 32.83
C LEU A 4 -51.29 -31.86 32.84
N SER A 5 -50.63 -31.97 31.69
CA SER A 5 -49.22 -32.35 31.63
C SER A 5 -48.38 -31.16 32.09
N CYS A 6 -47.80 -31.28 33.28
CA CYS A 6 -47.00 -30.26 33.93
C CYS A 6 -45.73 -29.94 33.13
N LEU A 7 -45.57 -28.68 32.69
CA LEU A 7 -44.33 -28.15 32.16
C LEU A 7 -43.26 -28.17 33.27
N ARG A 8 -42.22 -28.99 33.10
CA ARG A 8 -41.05 -28.94 33.97
C ARG A 8 -40.32 -27.61 33.73
N LEU A 9 -40.51 -26.68 34.67
CA LEU A 9 -39.71 -25.46 34.81
C LEU A 9 -38.24 -25.86 34.99
N GLY A 10 -37.44 -25.65 33.95
CA GLY A 10 -35.99 -25.73 34.05
C GLY A 10 -35.47 -24.62 34.96
N GLY A 11 -34.91 -25.01 36.10
CA GLY A 11 -34.33 -24.08 37.07
C GLY A 11 -33.17 -23.28 36.48
N GLY A 12 -33.07 -22.01 36.86
CA GLY A 12 -32.01 -21.10 36.45
C GLY A 12 -30.61 -21.48 36.96
N PRO A 13 -29.56 -20.82 36.45
CA PRO A 13 -28.17 -21.14 36.75
C PRO A 13 -27.83 -20.83 38.22
N GLY A 14 -27.30 -21.81 38.96
CA GLY A 14 -26.81 -21.61 40.34
C GLY A 14 -26.95 -22.78 41.34
N ARG A 15 -27.62 -23.90 40.98
CA ARG A 15 -27.69 -25.09 41.86
C ARG A 15 -26.62 -26.12 41.50
N ALA A 16 -25.56 -26.19 42.31
CA ALA A 16 -24.41 -27.10 42.15
C ALA A 16 -24.74 -28.60 42.24
N LEU A 17 -25.93 -28.98 42.75
CA LEU A 17 -26.36 -30.38 42.85
C LEU A 17 -27.07 -30.91 41.59
N CYS A 18 -27.30 -30.05 40.58
CA CYS A 18 -28.04 -30.41 39.37
C CYS A 18 -27.40 -29.92 38.08
N THR A 19 -26.10 -29.63 38.07
CA THR A 19 -25.32 -29.59 36.83
C THR A 19 -24.88 -31.01 36.52
N PRO A 20 -25.55 -31.75 35.62
CA PRO A 20 -25.09 -33.07 35.23
C PRO A 20 -23.68 -32.94 34.69
N THR A 21 -22.74 -33.60 35.35
CA THR A 21 -21.37 -33.71 34.88
C THR A 21 -21.39 -34.41 33.52
N PHE A 22 -20.70 -33.85 32.54
CA PHE A 22 -20.67 -34.36 31.17
C PHE A 22 -20.07 -35.76 31.18
N HIS A 23 -20.92 -36.78 31.16
CA HIS A 23 -20.52 -38.18 31.10
C HIS A 23 -21.09 -38.71 29.81
N GLY A 24 -20.21 -39.11 28.89
CA GLY A 24 -20.56 -39.64 27.57
C GLY A 24 -21.19 -41.04 27.63
N LEU A 25 -22.14 -41.26 28.53
CA LEU A 25 -22.91 -42.50 28.61
C LEU A 25 -24.02 -42.48 27.55
N SER A 26 -24.24 -43.65 26.96
CA SER A 26 -25.14 -43.90 25.83
C SER A 26 -26.62 -43.57 26.10
N ASP A 27 -27.01 -43.38 27.35
CA ASP A 27 -28.40 -43.23 27.79
C ASP A 27 -28.73 -41.85 28.41
N GLY A 28 -27.82 -40.88 28.25
CA GLY A 28 -28.04 -39.52 28.76
C GLY A 28 -29.07 -38.72 27.94
N PRO A 29 -29.80 -37.77 28.57
CA PRO A 29 -30.76 -36.89 27.89
C PRO A 29 -30.12 -36.02 26.78
N TYR A 30 -28.79 -35.94 26.74
CA TYR A 30 -28.00 -35.26 25.73
C TYR A 30 -27.89 -36.00 24.39
N ARG A 31 -28.31 -37.27 24.30
CA ARG A 31 -28.27 -38.05 23.04
C ARG A 31 -29.10 -37.45 21.91
N ARG A 32 -30.17 -36.71 22.25
CA ARG A 32 -31.06 -36.05 21.29
C ARG A 32 -30.69 -34.58 21.02
N LEU A 33 -29.74 -34.02 21.80
CA LEU A 33 -29.25 -32.67 21.61
C LEU A 33 -28.14 -32.69 20.55
N LYS A 34 -28.54 -32.52 19.28
CA LYS A 34 -27.58 -32.22 18.21
C LYS A 34 -27.09 -30.79 18.42
N PHE A 35 -25.88 -30.63 18.96
CA PHE A 35 -25.20 -29.35 19.00
C PHE A 35 -24.88 -28.92 17.57
N SER A 36 -25.75 -28.10 16.99
CA SER A 36 -25.44 -27.37 15.77
C SER A 36 -24.61 -26.16 16.17
N LEU A 37 -23.28 -26.29 16.05
CA LEU A 37 -22.39 -25.15 16.19
C LEU A 37 -22.78 -24.16 15.09
N LYS A 38 -23.26 -22.98 15.48
CA LYS A 38 -23.41 -21.89 14.52
C LYS A 38 -22.00 -21.56 14.00
N PRO A 39 -21.82 -21.36 12.69
CA PRO A 39 -20.54 -20.90 12.19
C PRO A 39 -20.17 -19.61 12.93
N ILE A 40 -18.96 -19.56 13.47
CA ILE A 40 -18.45 -18.37 14.15
C ILE A 40 -18.52 -17.24 13.14
N ARG A 41 -19.28 -16.19 13.44
CA ARG A 41 -19.26 -14.97 12.64
C ARG A 41 -17.88 -14.36 12.84
N HIS A 42 -17.06 -14.40 11.81
CA HIS A 42 -15.79 -13.68 11.78
C HIS A 42 -16.08 -12.19 11.59
N ASP A 43 -16.54 -11.53 12.65
CA ASP A 43 -16.66 -10.09 12.65
C ASP A 43 -15.23 -9.54 12.58
N TYR A 44 -14.93 -8.79 11.51
CA TYR A 44 -13.61 -8.21 11.29
C TYR A 44 -13.13 -7.36 12.47
N ARG A 45 -14.05 -6.86 13.31
CA ARG A 45 -13.74 -6.21 14.58
C ARG A 45 -12.92 -7.13 15.48
N ASP A 46 -13.36 -8.35 15.69
CA ASP A 46 -12.72 -9.25 16.65
C ASP A 46 -11.42 -9.82 16.08
N VAL A 47 -11.36 -10.02 14.76
CA VAL A 47 -10.15 -10.53 14.08
C VAL A 47 -9.06 -9.46 13.97
N LEU A 48 -9.40 -8.22 13.62
CA LEU A 48 -8.41 -7.16 13.36
C LEU A 48 -7.98 -6.39 14.61
N VAL A 49 -8.83 -6.30 15.64
CA VAL A 49 -8.45 -5.59 16.88
C VAL A 49 -7.24 -6.23 17.54
N SER A 50 -7.15 -7.57 17.51
CA SER A 50 -6.01 -8.34 18.02
C SER A 50 -5.10 -8.90 16.92
N ALA A 51 -5.15 -8.36 15.70
CA ALA A 51 -4.38 -8.91 14.58
C ALA A 51 -2.87 -8.70 14.75
N ASP A 52 -2.09 -9.76 14.59
CA ASP A 52 -0.63 -9.69 14.49
C ASP A 52 -0.19 -9.12 13.13
N LEU A 53 1.10 -8.78 13.02
CA LEU A 53 1.70 -8.26 11.77
C LEU A 53 1.43 -9.17 10.56
N ARG A 54 1.52 -10.49 10.76
CA ARG A 54 1.21 -11.49 9.72
C ARG A 54 -0.24 -11.38 9.23
N LYS A 55 -1.17 -11.17 10.16
CA LYS A 55 -2.59 -11.02 9.81
C LYS A 55 -2.85 -9.69 9.09
N LEU A 56 -2.15 -8.62 9.46
CA LEU A 56 -2.18 -7.36 8.73
C LEU A 56 -1.65 -7.51 7.29
N GLU A 57 -0.59 -8.31 7.12
CA GLU A 57 -0.04 -8.60 5.81
C GLU A 57 -1.00 -9.43 4.94
N GLU A 58 -1.51 -10.54 5.47
CA GLU A 58 -2.50 -11.38 4.79
C GLU A 58 -3.72 -10.56 4.34
N THR A 59 -4.24 -9.73 5.25
CA THR A 59 -5.41 -8.90 4.95
C THR A 59 -5.11 -7.82 3.91
N ALA A 60 -3.94 -7.17 3.95
CA ALA A 60 -3.52 -6.24 2.90
C ALA A 60 -3.39 -6.94 1.53
N GLN A 61 -2.82 -8.16 1.49
CA GLN A 61 -2.71 -8.95 0.27
C GLN A 61 -4.09 -9.40 -0.25
N GLU A 62 -4.99 -9.85 0.63
CA GLU A 62 -6.37 -10.19 0.29
C GLU A 62 -7.11 -8.99 -0.31
N LEU A 63 -6.92 -7.78 0.23
CA LEU A 63 -7.53 -6.56 -0.30
C LEU A 63 -7.01 -6.18 -1.68
N LEU A 64 -5.76 -6.52 -2.01
CA LEU A 64 -5.18 -6.27 -3.33
C LEU A 64 -5.61 -7.33 -4.35
N ARG A 65 -5.84 -8.58 -3.92
CA ARG A 65 -6.32 -9.68 -4.77
C ARG A 65 -7.82 -9.61 -5.01
N GLY A 66 -8.58 -9.31 -3.94
CA GLY A 66 -10.02 -9.29 -3.93
C GLY A 66 -10.57 -7.94 -4.40
N LYS A 67 -11.48 -7.97 -5.37
CA LYS A 67 -12.23 -6.77 -5.82
C LYS A 67 -13.42 -6.42 -4.92
N GLU A 68 -13.60 -7.14 -3.81
CA GLU A 68 -14.73 -6.93 -2.93
C GLU A 68 -14.60 -5.63 -2.12
N THR A 69 -15.60 -4.77 -2.24
CA THR A 69 -15.69 -3.54 -1.44
C THR A 69 -16.07 -3.88 0.01
N LYS A 70 -15.15 -3.67 0.95
CA LYS A 70 -15.42 -3.83 2.38
C LYS A 70 -16.16 -2.60 2.95
N ARG A 71 -16.90 -2.81 4.06
CA ARG A 71 -17.65 -1.75 4.76
C ARG A 71 -16.72 -0.69 5.35
N ARG A 72 -17.21 0.54 5.54
CA ARG A 72 -16.43 1.64 6.16
C ARG A 72 -15.84 1.27 7.53
N ALA A 73 -16.61 0.61 8.39
CA ALA A 73 -16.15 0.19 9.73
C ALA A 73 -14.90 -0.73 9.67
N PHE A 74 -14.79 -1.56 8.63
CA PHE A 74 -13.61 -2.41 8.43
C PHE A 74 -12.35 -1.56 8.26
N TRP A 75 -12.39 -0.54 7.40
CA TRP A 75 -11.26 0.34 7.13
C TRP A 75 -10.86 1.17 8.35
N GLU A 76 -11.83 1.59 9.17
CA GLU A 76 -11.58 2.29 10.43
C GLU A 76 -10.89 1.38 11.46
N ILE A 77 -11.33 0.12 11.59
CA ILE A 77 -10.70 -0.84 12.50
C ILE A 77 -9.29 -1.20 12.01
N PHE A 78 -9.16 -1.48 10.72
CA PHE A 78 -7.89 -1.84 10.10
C PHE A 78 -6.86 -0.71 10.24
N SER A 79 -7.24 0.52 9.92
CA SER A 79 -6.36 1.68 10.08
C SER A 79 -5.98 1.95 11.54
N LYS A 80 -6.92 1.82 12.49
CA LYS A 80 -6.61 1.93 13.93
C LYS A 80 -5.57 0.90 14.36
N ARG A 81 -5.71 -0.36 13.90
CA ARG A 81 -4.75 -1.41 14.22
C ARG A 81 -3.37 -1.13 13.61
N VAL A 82 -3.31 -0.75 12.33
CA VAL A 82 -2.05 -0.41 11.66
C VAL A 82 -1.35 0.75 12.38
N LYS A 83 -2.09 1.79 12.76
CA LYS A 83 -1.55 2.94 13.52
C LYS A 83 -0.98 2.50 14.87
N ALA A 84 -1.67 1.61 15.59
CA ALA A 84 -1.19 1.07 16.86
C ALA A 84 0.11 0.26 16.68
N SER A 85 0.24 -0.47 15.58
CA SER A 85 1.42 -1.28 15.27
C SER A 85 2.48 -0.57 14.41
N ALA A 86 2.35 0.75 14.16
CA ALA A 86 3.11 1.44 13.12
C ALA A 86 4.64 1.30 13.28
N HIS A 87 5.12 1.37 14.51
CA HIS A 87 6.54 1.25 14.87
C HIS A 87 7.16 -0.12 14.59
N MET A 88 6.36 -1.18 14.45
CA MET A 88 6.83 -2.54 14.16
C MET A 88 6.74 -2.91 12.68
N LEU A 89 6.17 -2.05 11.84
CA LEU A 89 5.93 -2.38 10.44
C LEU A 89 7.24 -2.39 9.65
N SER A 90 7.43 -3.43 8.84
CA SER A 90 8.47 -3.42 7.81
C SER A 90 8.08 -2.46 6.68
N PRO A 91 9.05 -1.88 5.94
CA PRO A 91 8.75 -1.03 4.78
C PRO A 91 7.93 -1.75 3.69
N SER A 92 8.16 -3.05 3.51
CA SER A 92 7.38 -3.88 2.58
C SER A 92 5.91 -3.98 2.99
N LEU A 93 5.64 -4.21 4.28
CA LEU A 93 4.28 -4.25 4.80
C LEU A 93 3.62 -2.86 4.75
N MET A 94 4.36 -1.80 5.08
CA MET A 94 3.88 -0.42 4.91
C MET A 94 3.46 -0.16 3.46
N ALA A 95 4.24 -0.64 2.49
CA ALA A 95 3.94 -0.48 1.06
C ALA A 95 2.66 -1.23 0.65
N LEU A 96 2.49 -2.48 1.10
CA LEU A 96 1.27 -3.26 0.85
C LEU A 96 0.03 -2.58 1.45
N ILE A 97 0.14 -2.12 2.70
CA ILE A 97 -0.94 -1.42 3.37
C ILE A 97 -1.25 -0.13 2.64
N ALA A 98 -0.27 0.75 2.41
CA ALA A 98 -0.48 2.03 1.72
C ALA A 98 -1.12 1.83 0.33
N LYS A 99 -0.66 0.83 -0.43
CA LYS A 99 -1.25 0.46 -1.72
C LYS A 99 -2.68 -0.05 -1.60
N SER A 100 -2.99 -0.87 -0.60
CA SER A 100 -4.35 -1.37 -0.37
C SER A 100 -5.34 -0.24 -0.09
N PHE A 101 -4.94 0.76 0.71
CA PHE A 101 -5.78 1.94 0.96
C PHE A 101 -5.91 2.83 -0.29
N ASP A 102 -4.83 2.93 -1.09
CA ASP A 102 -4.82 3.72 -2.33
C ASP A 102 -5.75 3.15 -3.40
N VAL A 103 -5.70 1.84 -3.63
CA VAL A 103 -6.54 1.14 -4.61
C VAL A 103 -8.03 1.23 -4.27
N HIS A 104 -8.38 1.21 -2.98
CA HIS A 104 -9.76 1.28 -2.52
C HIS A 104 -10.24 2.70 -2.23
N ASP A 105 -9.41 3.72 -2.52
CA ASP A 105 -9.67 5.15 -2.28
C ASP A 105 -10.21 5.45 -0.87
N ARG A 106 -9.57 4.85 0.14
CA ARG A 106 -9.92 5.06 1.55
C ARG A 106 -8.83 5.87 2.23
N ASP A 107 -9.14 7.09 2.59
CA ASP A 107 -8.28 7.88 3.47
C ASP A 107 -8.86 7.96 4.89
N THR A 108 -8.16 7.31 5.82
CA THR A 108 -8.45 7.37 7.26
C THR A 108 -7.34 8.10 8.02
N GLY A 109 -6.55 8.94 7.33
CA GLY A 109 -5.33 9.55 7.85
C GLY A 109 -4.22 8.53 8.09
N ILE A 110 -4.20 7.44 7.31
CA ILE A 110 -3.17 6.39 7.44
C ILE A 110 -1.86 6.82 6.81
N TYR A 111 -1.92 7.57 5.71
CA TYR A 111 -0.73 8.03 4.99
C TYR A 111 0.14 8.93 5.86
N VAL A 112 -0.48 9.85 6.61
CA VAL A 112 0.23 10.74 7.55
C VAL A 112 0.87 9.93 8.68
N ALA A 113 0.17 8.95 9.24
CA ALA A 113 0.71 8.10 10.30
C ALA A 113 1.88 7.22 9.82
N LEU A 114 1.83 6.71 8.59
CA LEU A 114 2.94 5.97 8.00
C LEU A 114 4.11 6.90 7.67
N ALA A 115 3.83 8.10 7.16
CA ALA A 115 4.85 9.11 6.83
C ALA A 115 5.70 9.52 8.05
N THR A 116 5.14 9.51 9.26
CA THR A 116 5.90 9.83 10.48
C THR A 116 6.85 8.72 10.92
N VAL A 117 6.54 7.45 10.64
CA VAL A 117 7.34 6.29 11.08
C VAL A 117 8.31 5.81 10.00
N LEU A 118 7.92 5.98 8.74
CA LEU A 118 8.68 5.49 7.60
C LEU A 118 10.15 5.96 7.56
N PRO A 119 10.52 7.22 7.84
CA PRO A 119 11.91 7.70 7.78
C PRO A 119 12.92 6.81 8.54
N GLU A 120 12.52 6.27 9.70
CA GLU A 120 13.35 5.37 10.51
C GLU A 120 13.48 3.97 9.88
N ALA A 121 12.43 3.50 9.21
CA ALA A 121 12.36 2.18 8.61
C ALA A 121 12.94 2.13 7.18
N VAL A 122 13.05 3.26 6.45
CA VAL A 122 13.41 3.27 5.01
C VAL A 122 14.77 2.61 4.74
N LYS A 123 15.69 2.63 5.69
CA LYS A 123 17.03 2.00 5.52
C LYS A 123 16.96 0.51 5.18
N ARG A 124 15.85 -0.16 5.52
CA ARG A 124 15.60 -1.58 5.25
C ARG A 124 14.61 -1.79 4.09
N ALA A 125 14.30 -0.75 3.34
CA ALA A 125 13.30 -0.83 2.27
C ALA A 125 13.87 -1.45 1.01
N ASP A 126 13.11 -2.40 0.45
CA ASP A 126 13.37 -2.95 -0.87
C ASP A 126 12.98 -1.93 -1.97
N GLY A 127 13.52 -2.09 -3.17
CA GLY A 127 13.25 -1.19 -4.29
C GLY A 127 11.78 -1.13 -4.68
N ARG A 128 11.09 -2.27 -4.75
CA ARG A 128 9.63 -2.33 -5.03
C ARG A 128 8.80 -1.61 -3.96
N SER A 129 9.21 -1.75 -2.70
CA SER A 129 8.58 -1.09 -1.56
C SER A 129 8.78 0.42 -1.66
N LEU A 130 9.99 0.87 -1.98
CA LEU A 130 10.33 2.28 -2.18
C LEU A 130 9.53 2.90 -3.35
N LEU A 131 9.44 2.21 -4.49
CA LEU A 131 8.62 2.63 -5.63
C LEU A 131 7.15 2.82 -5.22
N THR A 132 6.56 1.81 -4.57
CA THR A 132 5.15 1.85 -4.18
C THR A 132 4.88 2.96 -3.16
N LEU A 133 5.77 3.11 -2.17
CA LEU A 133 5.62 4.14 -1.14
C LEU A 133 5.77 5.55 -1.73
N SER A 134 6.78 5.78 -2.57
CA SER A 134 7.02 7.09 -3.20
C SER A 134 5.86 7.51 -4.09
N ASP A 135 5.35 6.63 -4.95
CA ASP A 135 4.17 6.87 -5.78
C ASP A 135 2.93 7.19 -4.93
N VAL A 136 2.57 6.30 -3.99
CA VAL A 136 1.36 6.49 -3.16
C VAL A 136 1.45 7.77 -2.32
N PHE A 137 2.59 8.06 -1.71
CA PHE A 137 2.72 9.28 -0.90
C PHE A 137 2.74 10.55 -1.75
N SER A 138 3.31 10.53 -2.95
CA SER A 138 3.28 11.71 -3.83
C SER A 138 1.86 12.11 -4.23
N ARG A 139 0.97 11.12 -4.40
CA ARG A 139 -0.45 11.34 -4.77
C ARG A 139 -1.33 11.71 -3.58
N ARG A 140 -1.05 11.15 -2.40
CA ARG A 140 -1.93 11.27 -1.22
C ARG A 140 -1.52 12.35 -0.23
N LEU A 141 -0.24 12.73 -0.18
CA LEU A 141 0.23 13.81 0.69
C LEU A 141 0.17 15.14 -0.05
N LYS A 142 -0.08 16.22 0.71
CA LYS A 142 0.00 17.58 0.16
C LYS A 142 1.46 17.90 -0.21
N ARG A 143 1.65 18.58 -1.34
CA ARG A 143 2.93 19.12 -1.78
C ARG A 143 3.63 19.89 -0.65
N ASP A 144 4.93 19.66 -0.49
CA ASP A 144 5.80 20.26 0.55
C ASP A 144 5.41 19.96 2.00
N SER A 145 4.46 19.06 2.27
CA SER A 145 4.03 18.76 3.64
C SER A 145 5.09 18.01 4.44
N ASN A 146 5.88 17.14 3.81
CA ASN A 146 6.82 16.24 4.49
C ASN A 146 8.16 16.15 3.73
N PRO A 147 8.93 17.25 3.64
CA PRO A 147 10.19 17.27 2.89
C PRO A 147 11.21 16.27 3.45
N HIS A 148 11.21 16.04 4.77
CA HIS A 148 12.11 15.09 5.42
C HIS A 148 11.89 13.65 4.93
N LEU A 149 10.64 13.22 4.76
CA LEU A 149 10.31 11.89 4.25
C LEU A 149 10.88 11.69 2.85
N PHE A 150 10.57 12.59 1.93
CA PHE A 150 11.00 12.49 0.53
C PHE A 150 12.52 12.61 0.40
N SER A 151 13.18 13.43 1.23
CA SER A 151 14.65 13.48 1.28
C SER A 151 15.27 12.16 1.75
N THR A 152 14.59 11.46 2.66
CA THR A 152 15.05 10.16 3.17
C THR A 152 14.85 9.07 2.12
N LEU A 153 13.73 9.10 1.38
CA LEU A 153 13.49 8.22 0.23
C LEU A 153 14.55 8.44 -0.87
N ALA A 154 14.83 9.69 -1.22
CA ALA A 154 15.86 10.04 -2.21
C ALA A 154 17.26 9.54 -1.80
N ARG A 155 17.63 9.67 -0.51
CA ARG A 155 18.90 9.14 0.02
C ARG A 155 19.00 7.61 0.00
N GLN A 156 17.87 6.90 0.08
CA GLN A 156 17.83 5.43 -0.01
C GLN A 156 17.77 4.91 -1.44
N LEU A 157 17.53 5.79 -2.42
CA LEU A 157 17.46 5.42 -3.83
C LEU A 157 18.69 4.63 -4.32
N PRO A 158 19.96 5.00 -4.03
CA PRO A 158 21.14 4.25 -4.47
C PRO A 158 21.10 2.76 -4.12
N ASN A 159 20.62 2.44 -2.92
CA ASN A 159 20.57 1.07 -2.42
C ASN A 159 19.51 0.24 -3.16
N ALA A 160 18.46 0.91 -3.65
CA ALA A 160 17.36 0.31 -4.39
C ALA A 160 17.58 0.25 -5.91
N LEU A 161 18.52 1.01 -6.48
CA LEU A 161 18.72 1.12 -7.93
C LEU A 161 18.95 -0.23 -8.62
N TYR A 162 19.67 -1.15 -7.98
CA TYR A 162 19.96 -2.48 -8.57
C TYR A 162 18.71 -3.37 -8.68
N GLN A 163 17.68 -3.12 -7.87
CA GLN A 163 16.46 -3.93 -7.84
C GLN A 163 15.37 -3.41 -8.78
N LEU A 164 15.56 -2.22 -9.34
CA LEU A 164 14.56 -1.48 -10.10
C LEU A 164 14.95 -1.40 -11.57
N THR A 165 13.98 -1.19 -12.45
CA THR A 165 14.23 -0.88 -13.87
C THR A 165 14.38 0.62 -14.10
N GLY A 166 14.87 1.05 -15.25
CA GLY A 166 14.98 2.45 -15.64
C GLY A 166 13.63 3.16 -15.58
N LYS A 167 12.56 2.48 -16.02
CA LYS A 167 11.17 2.97 -15.94
C LYS A 167 10.70 3.17 -14.50
N ASP A 168 11.01 2.22 -13.62
CA ASP A 168 10.64 2.32 -12.20
C ASP A 168 11.36 3.50 -11.52
N VAL A 169 12.64 3.70 -11.83
CA VAL A 169 13.43 4.79 -11.24
C VAL A 169 12.96 6.15 -11.77
N LEU A 170 12.54 6.24 -13.03
CA LEU A 170 11.86 7.44 -13.56
C LEU A 170 10.57 7.74 -12.80
N ARG A 171 9.75 6.72 -12.50
CA ARG A 171 8.52 6.89 -11.72
C ARG A 171 8.80 7.37 -10.29
N ILE A 172 9.87 6.91 -9.66
CA ILE A 172 10.29 7.44 -8.37
C ILE A 172 10.66 8.92 -8.52
N LEU A 173 11.43 9.29 -9.54
CA LEU A 173 11.82 10.68 -9.75
C LEU A 173 10.61 11.60 -10.03
N SER A 174 9.63 11.15 -10.83
CA SER A 174 8.39 11.90 -11.05
C SER A 174 7.56 12.04 -9.77
N SER A 175 7.53 11.01 -8.92
CA SER A 175 6.85 11.09 -7.62
C SER A 175 7.54 12.07 -6.66
N LEU A 176 8.87 12.19 -6.71
CA LEU A 176 9.62 13.18 -5.92
C LEU A 176 9.38 14.60 -6.43
N ASP A 177 9.32 14.79 -7.75
CA ASP A 177 8.97 16.08 -8.37
C ASP A 177 7.55 16.53 -7.99
N ALA A 178 6.57 15.62 -8.07
CA ALA A 178 5.20 15.88 -7.65
C ALA A 178 5.09 16.27 -6.17
N ALA A 179 5.96 15.73 -5.32
CA ALA A 179 6.05 16.09 -3.91
C ALA A 179 6.70 17.46 -3.66
N GLY A 180 7.31 18.08 -4.68
CA GLY A 180 8.01 19.37 -4.60
C GLY A 180 9.50 19.26 -4.26
N LEU A 181 10.07 18.05 -4.24
CA LEU A 181 11.47 17.84 -3.86
C LEU A 181 12.38 17.73 -5.09
N ALA A 182 13.24 18.74 -5.24
CA ALA A 182 14.31 18.74 -6.23
C ALA A 182 15.63 18.27 -5.61
N ASP A 183 16.05 17.03 -5.90
CA ASP A 183 17.32 16.47 -5.44
C ASP A 183 18.25 16.16 -6.62
N MET A 184 19.31 16.96 -6.73
CA MET A 184 20.32 16.84 -7.80
C MET A 184 21.11 15.54 -7.72
N LEU A 185 21.29 14.97 -6.52
CA LEU A 185 21.99 13.69 -6.35
C LEU A 185 21.14 12.53 -6.85
N ALA A 186 19.85 12.54 -6.51
CA ALA A 186 18.88 11.58 -7.04
C ALA A 186 18.83 11.67 -8.57
N CYS A 187 18.70 12.88 -9.13
CA CYS A 187 18.71 13.08 -10.58
C CYS A 187 19.98 12.51 -11.25
N ARG A 188 21.16 12.76 -10.69
CA ARG A 188 22.43 12.23 -11.22
C ARG A 188 22.47 10.70 -11.20
N GLN A 189 21.94 10.09 -10.16
CA GLN A 189 21.91 8.63 -10.00
C GLN A 189 20.91 7.99 -10.97
N VAL A 190 19.70 8.56 -11.07
CA VAL A 190 18.68 8.12 -12.04
C VAL A 190 19.23 8.25 -13.46
N ALA A 191 19.84 9.39 -13.79
CA ALA A 191 20.43 9.63 -15.11
C ALA A 191 21.46 8.55 -15.49
N ARG A 192 22.36 8.18 -14.56
CA ARG A 192 23.35 7.12 -14.81
C ARG A 192 22.72 5.77 -15.09
N LYS A 193 21.70 5.38 -14.31
CA LYS A 193 20.99 4.12 -14.53
C LYS A 193 20.21 4.14 -15.84
N LEU A 194 19.55 5.26 -16.12
CA LEU A 194 18.80 5.45 -17.34
C LEU A 194 19.69 5.35 -18.58
N LEU A 195 20.88 5.96 -18.55
CA LEU A 195 21.88 5.83 -19.61
C LEU A 195 22.30 4.37 -19.87
N ALA A 196 22.34 3.54 -18.84
CA ALA A 196 22.68 2.12 -18.97
C ALA A 196 21.55 1.26 -19.54
N GLU A 197 20.29 1.69 -19.38
CA GLU A 197 19.09 0.95 -19.78
C GLU A 197 18.29 1.71 -20.88
N LEU A 198 18.95 2.59 -21.64
CA LEU A 198 18.31 3.41 -22.68
C LEU A 198 17.62 2.59 -23.78
N ASP A 199 18.18 1.43 -24.09
CA ASP A 199 17.68 0.56 -25.16
C ASP A 199 16.33 -0.07 -24.80
N GLU A 200 16.00 -0.17 -23.50
CA GLU A 200 14.74 -0.74 -23.01
C GLU A 200 13.60 0.29 -22.90
N LEU A 201 13.88 1.58 -23.14
CA LEU A 201 12.91 2.66 -23.03
C LEU A 201 12.10 2.85 -24.31
N ASP A 202 10.79 3.02 -24.14
CA ASP A 202 9.87 3.33 -25.24
C ASP A 202 9.83 4.84 -25.52
N SER A 203 9.20 5.23 -26.64
CA SER A 203 9.03 6.64 -27.03
C SER A 203 8.36 7.50 -25.94
N VAL A 204 7.36 6.94 -25.24
CA VAL A 204 6.66 7.60 -24.14
C VAL A 204 7.59 7.79 -22.94
N ASP A 205 8.37 6.76 -22.58
CA ASP A 205 9.28 6.82 -21.44
C ASP A 205 10.40 7.86 -21.68
N LEU A 206 10.86 8.03 -22.92
CA LEU A 206 11.86 9.04 -23.28
C LEU A 206 11.32 10.47 -23.14
N ALA A 207 10.05 10.68 -23.52
CA ALA A 207 9.36 11.96 -23.35
C ALA A 207 9.17 12.27 -21.87
N ASP A 208 8.68 11.30 -21.09
CA ASP A 208 8.49 11.42 -19.65
C ASP A 208 9.82 11.68 -18.94
N ALA A 209 10.89 10.97 -19.29
CA ALA A 209 12.23 11.21 -18.76
C ALA A 209 12.65 12.67 -19.00
N SER A 210 12.52 13.14 -20.24
CA SER A 210 12.90 14.52 -20.61
C SER A 210 12.11 15.56 -19.82
N ALA A 211 10.80 15.35 -19.65
CA ALA A 211 9.92 16.23 -18.88
C ALA A 211 10.28 16.25 -17.40
N VAL A 212 10.49 15.07 -16.79
CA VAL A 212 10.84 14.96 -15.37
C VAL A 212 12.21 15.58 -15.08
N PHE A 213 13.24 15.32 -15.88
CA PHE A 213 14.55 15.96 -15.69
C PHE A 213 14.50 17.48 -15.89
N ALA A 214 13.67 17.95 -16.83
CA ALA A 214 13.46 19.37 -17.03
C ALA A 214 12.75 20.03 -15.83
N SER A 215 11.71 19.40 -15.27
CA SER A 215 10.99 19.90 -14.08
C SER A 215 11.88 20.01 -12.84
N GLN A 216 12.78 19.03 -12.67
CA GLN A 216 13.79 19.02 -11.61
C GLN A 216 14.92 20.05 -11.83
N GLY A 217 15.00 20.68 -13.00
CA GLY A 217 16.07 21.60 -13.36
C GLY A 217 17.44 20.95 -13.58
N TYR A 218 17.48 19.62 -13.80
CA TYR A 218 18.72 18.88 -13.96
C TYR A 218 19.28 19.02 -15.38
N ARG A 219 20.37 19.79 -15.52
CA ARG A 219 21.02 20.05 -16.81
C ARG A 219 22.23 19.14 -17.00
N ASN A 220 22.06 18.05 -17.74
CA ASN A 220 23.17 17.21 -18.20
C ASN A 220 23.12 17.05 -19.73
N PRO A 221 24.07 17.64 -20.48
CA PRO A 221 24.07 17.57 -21.94
C PRO A 221 24.26 16.14 -22.47
N GLU A 222 25.02 15.29 -21.77
CA GLU A 222 25.23 13.90 -22.17
C GLU A 222 23.91 13.13 -22.13
N LEU A 223 23.12 13.31 -21.07
CA LEU A 223 21.81 12.69 -20.90
C LEU A 223 20.86 13.10 -22.03
N TYR A 224 20.70 14.41 -22.26
CA TYR A 224 19.78 14.90 -23.29
C TYR A 224 20.22 14.52 -24.70
N SER A 225 21.53 14.50 -24.98
CA SER A 225 22.04 14.03 -26.28
C SER A 225 21.79 12.54 -26.50
N ALA A 226 21.93 11.71 -25.46
CA ALA A 226 21.64 10.28 -25.54
C ALA A 226 20.14 10.01 -25.70
N LEU A 227 19.30 10.70 -24.95
CA LEU A 227 17.83 10.68 -25.11
C LEU A 227 17.41 11.08 -26.52
N ALA A 228 17.99 12.16 -27.06
CA ALA A 228 17.70 12.63 -28.41
C ALA A 228 18.10 11.62 -29.49
N ARG A 229 19.27 10.99 -29.37
CA ARG A 229 19.70 9.92 -30.29
C ARG A 229 18.73 8.75 -30.25
N ARG A 230 18.39 8.26 -29.06
CA ARG A 230 17.44 7.16 -28.90
C ARG A 230 16.06 7.50 -29.45
N ALA A 231 15.60 8.74 -29.26
CA ALA A 231 14.33 9.20 -29.81
C ALA A 231 14.31 9.20 -31.35
N VAL A 232 15.45 9.46 -32.01
CA VAL A 232 15.57 9.34 -33.48
C VAL A 232 15.49 7.88 -33.92
N ASP A 233 16.08 6.96 -33.17
CA ASP A 233 16.02 5.52 -33.48
C ASP A 233 14.60 4.95 -33.31
N VAL A 234 13.87 5.46 -32.33
CA VAL A 234 12.51 5.02 -31.96
C VAL A 234 11.42 5.87 -32.67
N LYS A 235 11.80 6.79 -33.56
CA LYS A 235 10.90 7.78 -34.19
C LYS A 235 9.69 7.16 -34.88
N ASP A 236 9.84 5.96 -35.45
CA ASP A 236 8.81 5.29 -36.25
C ASP A 236 7.72 4.64 -35.38
N SER A 237 7.91 4.55 -34.06
CA SER A 237 6.92 4.04 -33.10
C SER A 237 6.20 5.13 -32.30
N PHE A 238 6.42 6.42 -32.62
CA PHE A 238 5.66 7.50 -31.99
C PHE A 238 4.21 7.47 -32.45
N ASP A 239 3.33 7.04 -31.56
CA ASP A 239 1.90 7.12 -31.76
C ASP A 239 1.46 8.59 -31.63
N VAL A 240 0.80 9.14 -32.67
CA VAL A 240 0.42 10.56 -32.79
C VAL A 240 -0.58 11.01 -31.72
N ARG A 241 -1.02 10.10 -30.83
CA ARG A 241 -1.96 10.33 -29.73
C ARG A 241 -1.34 10.26 -28.33
N SER A 242 -0.01 10.38 -28.21
CA SER A 242 0.60 10.41 -26.87
C SER A 242 0.32 11.75 -26.16
N PRO A 243 -0.27 11.75 -24.94
CA PRO A 243 -0.60 12.96 -24.17
C PRO A 243 0.64 13.74 -23.66
N ALA A 244 1.86 13.29 -23.97
CA ALA A 244 3.12 13.93 -23.58
C ALA A 244 3.25 15.39 -24.05
N PHE A 245 2.45 15.84 -25.02
CA PHE A 245 2.44 17.22 -25.49
C PHE A 245 1.53 18.18 -24.69
N GLU A 246 0.61 17.68 -23.84
CA GLU A 246 -0.35 18.57 -23.14
C GLU A 246 0.26 19.31 -21.94
N CYS A 247 1.40 18.87 -21.40
CA CYS A 247 2.02 19.49 -20.22
C CYS A 247 3.06 20.59 -20.52
N SER A 248 3.50 20.78 -21.77
CA SER A 248 4.51 21.79 -22.09
C SER A 248 3.94 23.21 -22.31
N LEU A 249 2.61 23.39 -22.25
CA LEU A 249 1.94 24.67 -22.48
C LEU A 249 1.37 25.35 -21.24
N ARG A 250 1.56 24.82 -20.03
CA ARG A 250 1.33 25.61 -18.79
C ARG A 250 2.62 26.28 -18.36
N LEU A 251 3.04 27.27 -19.13
CA LEU A 251 3.82 28.36 -18.56
C LEU A 251 2.98 29.03 -17.46
N PRO A 252 3.54 29.33 -16.27
CA PRO A 252 2.83 30.14 -15.29
C PRO A 252 2.64 31.54 -15.88
N ASN A 253 1.38 31.92 -16.12
CA ASN A 253 1.03 33.32 -16.31
C ASN A 253 1.34 34.05 -14.99
N SER A 254 2.28 35.01 -15.07
CA SER A 254 2.47 36.20 -14.23
C SER A 254 2.01 36.16 -12.77
#